data_AF-A0A7T8HEX7-F1
#
_entry.id   AF-A0A7T8HEX7-F1
#
_cell.length_a   1.000
_cell.length_b   1.000
_cell.length_c   1.000
_cell.angle_alpha   90.00
_cell.angle_beta   90.00
_cell.angle_gamma   90.00
#
_symmetry.space_group_name_H-M   'P 1'
#
loop_
_entity.id
_entity.type
_entity.pdbx_description
1 polymer ?
#
loop_
_entity_poly.entity_id
_entity_poly.type
_entity_poly.pdbx_seq_one_letter_code
_entity_poly.pdbx_strand_id
1 'polypeptide(L)'
;LKTNLVKNRVKRGARVPQTNYMSDDIYQVMLKCWQVDLEERASFKELEEILYSYLMQQETNKHISFENYSGFQYEMYVPELEVKSTTFPGGNNGSNNAPGV
;
A
#
# COMPACT_ATOMS: atom_id res chain seq x y z
N LEU A 1 16.06 1.47 6.67
CA LEU A 1 16.65 1.17 5.33
C LEU A 1 17.20 2.43 4.71
N LYS A 2 18.39 2.44 4.08
CA LYS A 2 18.85 3.60 3.30
C LYS A 2 18.02 3.69 2.00
N THR A 3 17.18 4.72 1.88
CA THR A 3 16.21 4.92 0.78
C THR A 3 16.81 4.79 -0.63
N ASN A 4 18.06 5.22 -0.81
CA ASN A 4 18.76 5.14 -2.10
C ASN A 4 19.00 3.70 -2.59
N LEU A 5 19.11 2.72 -1.67
CA LEU A 5 19.27 1.31 -2.03
C LEU A 5 17.97 0.71 -2.59
N VAL A 6 16.82 1.21 -2.13
CA VAL A 6 15.49 0.74 -2.56
C VAL A 6 15.27 1.08 -4.03
N LYS A 7 15.54 2.34 -4.43
CA LYS A 7 15.40 2.79 -5.82
C LYS A 7 16.15 1.88 -6.80
N ASN A 8 17.42 1.58 -6.51
CA ASN A 8 18.24 0.75 -7.39
C ASN A 8 17.78 -0.72 -7.42
N ARG A 9 17.28 -1.25 -6.30
CA ARG A 9 16.73 -2.60 -6.24
C ARG A 9 15.44 -2.72 -7.05
N VAL A 10 14.51 -1.76 -6.91
CA VAL A 10 13.25 -1.73 -7.67
C VAL A 10 13.49 -1.65 -9.17
N LYS A 11 14.44 -0.80 -9.61
CA LYS A 11 14.86 -0.69 -11.02
C LYS A 11 15.43 -2.00 -11.59
N ARG A 12 16.01 -2.86 -10.74
CA ARG A 12 16.50 -4.19 -11.12
C ARG A 12 15.44 -5.29 -10.99
N GLY A 13 14.17 -4.92 -10.82
CA GLY A 13 13.06 -5.86 -10.72
C GLY A 13 12.76 -6.38 -9.32
N ALA A 14 13.45 -5.90 -8.26
CA ALA A 14 13.09 -6.30 -6.91
C ALA A 14 11.68 -5.83 -6.56
N ARG A 15 10.86 -6.71 -5.99
CA ARG A 15 9.52 -6.44 -5.49
C ARG A 15 9.38 -6.96 -4.07
N VAL A 16 8.34 -6.52 -3.39
CA VAL A 16 8.01 -7.06 -2.06
C VAL A 16 7.67 -8.54 -2.22
N PRO A 17 8.25 -9.44 -1.41
CA PRO A 17 7.87 -10.84 -1.42
C PRO A 17 6.38 -11.02 -1.15
N GLN A 18 5.76 -11.98 -1.84
CA GLN A 18 4.42 -12.42 -1.51
C GLN A 18 4.40 -13.02 -0.11
N THR A 19 3.35 -12.73 0.65
CA THR A 19 3.17 -13.27 2.00
C THR A 19 2.34 -14.55 1.95
N ASN A 20 2.48 -15.40 2.96
CA ASN A 20 1.80 -16.71 2.99
C ASN A 20 0.27 -16.63 3.09
N TYR A 21 -0.26 -15.47 3.50
CA TYR A 21 -1.70 -15.20 3.63
C TYR A 21 -2.30 -14.57 2.37
N MET A 22 -1.51 -14.45 1.30
CA MET A 22 -1.87 -13.77 0.07
C MET A 22 -1.87 -14.77 -1.09
N SER A 23 -2.99 -14.90 -1.79
CA SER A 23 -3.06 -15.69 -3.02
C SER A 23 -2.21 -15.10 -4.15
N ASP A 24 -1.91 -15.93 -5.15
CA ASP A 24 -1.25 -15.47 -6.36
C ASP A 24 -2.07 -14.40 -7.09
N ASP A 25 -3.40 -14.54 -7.12
CA ASP A 25 -4.28 -13.61 -7.85
C ASP A 25 -4.19 -12.18 -7.33
N ILE A 26 -4.20 -11.99 -6.00
CA ILE A 26 -4.06 -10.66 -5.43
C ILE A 26 -2.61 -10.18 -5.49
N TYR A 27 -1.62 -11.08 -5.43
CA TYR A 27 -0.22 -10.70 -5.65
C TYR A 27 0.02 -10.21 -7.08
N GLN A 28 -0.64 -10.81 -8.08
CA GLN A 28 -0.61 -10.33 -9.46
C GLN A 28 -1.22 -8.93 -9.61
N VAL A 29 -2.28 -8.61 -8.86
CA VAL A 29 -2.81 -7.24 -8.78
C VAL A 29 -1.75 -6.28 -8.23
N MET A 30 -1.03 -6.66 -7.18
CA MET A 30 0.08 -5.84 -6.65
C MET A 30 1.21 -5.66 -7.67
N LEU A 31 1.57 -6.70 -8.42
CA LEU A 31 2.58 -6.61 -9.48
C LEU A 31 2.15 -5.70 -10.63
N LYS A 32 0.86 -5.70 -11.01
CA LYS A 32 0.30 -4.73 -11.98
C LYS A 32 0.44 -3.28 -11.47
N CYS A 33 0.32 -3.03 -10.18
CA CYS A 33 0.57 -1.71 -9.58
C CYS A 33 2.06 -1.34 -9.56
N TRP A 34 2.95 -2.34 -9.49
CA TRP A 34 4.39 -2.14 -9.36
C TRP A 34 5.16 -2.30 -10.68
N GLN A 35 4.55 -2.00 -11.83
CA GLN A 35 5.29 -1.94 -13.10
C GLN A 35 6.34 -0.83 -13.09
N VAL A 36 7.47 -1.11 -13.76
CA VAL A 36 8.56 -0.13 -13.88
C VAL A 36 8.12 1.02 -14.77
N ASP A 37 7.50 0.68 -15.91
CA ASP A 37 6.82 1.64 -16.76
C ASP A 37 5.54 2.13 -16.06
N LEU A 38 5.25 3.42 -16.20
CA LEU A 38 4.04 4.05 -15.67
C LEU A 38 2.82 3.68 -16.51
N GLU A 39 2.99 3.59 -17.83
CA GLU A 39 1.88 3.33 -18.77
C GLU A 39 1.42 1.86 -18.72
N GLU A 40 2.29 0.95 -18.26
CA GLU A 40 1.95 -0.46 -18.04
C GLU A 40 1.25 -0.72 -16.70
N ARG A 41 1.19 0.28 -15.81
CA ARG A 41 0.49 0.12 -14.53
C ARG A 41 -1.01 0.07 -14.78
N ALA A 42 -1.68 -0.83 -14.07
CA ALA A 42 -3.13 -0.87 -14.08
C ALA A 42 -3.69 0.48 -13.60
N SER A 43 -4.69 0.97 -14.33
CA SER A 43 -5.48 2.13 -13.93
C SER A 43 -6.36 1.80 -12.73
N PHE A 44 -6.78 2.83 -11.99
CA PHE A 44 -7.72 2.62 -10.89
C PHE A 44 -9.03 1.96 -11.32
N LYS A 45 -9.52 2.27 -12.52
CA LYS A 45 -10.72 1.65 -13.08
C LYS A 45 -10.54 0.14 -13.29
N GLU A 46 -9.42 -0.27 -13.87
CA GLU A 46 -9.13 -1.70 -14.05
C GLU A 46 -8.96 -2.41 -12.71
N LEU A 47 -8.28 -1.78 -11.74
CA LEU A 47 -8.14 -2.32 -10.40
C LEU A 47 -9.49 -2.50 -9.71
N GLU A 48 -10.37 -1.51 -9.84
CA GLU A 48 -11.73 -1.54 -9.32
C GLU A 48 -12.52 -2.72 -9.93
N GLU A 49 -12.50 -2.86 -11.25
CA GLU A 49 -13.17 -3.97 -11.96
C GLU A 49 -12.66 -5.34 -11.50
N ILE A 50 -11.34 -5.51 -11.36
CA ILE A 50 -10.73 -6.76 -10.87
C ILE A 50 -11.18 -7.05 -9.45
N LEU A 51 -11.04 -6.08 -8.54
CA LEU A 51 -11.38 -6.28 -7.12
C LEU A 51 -12.88 -6.51 -6.93
N TYR A 52 -13.75 -5.83 -7.68
CA TYR A 52 -15.18 -6.11 -7.66
C TYR A 52 -15.50 -7.52 -8.14
N SER A 53 -14.80 -8.02 -9.17
CA SER A 53 -15.03 -9.39 -9.65
C SER A 53 -14.77 -10.44 -8.55
N TYR A 54 -13.70 -10.27 -7.77
CA TYR A 54 -13.37 -11.14 -6.63
C TYR A 54 -14.43 -11.07 -5.52
N LEU A 55 -14.93 -9.87 -5.24
CA LEU A 55 -16.00 -9.66 -4.26
C LEU A 55 -17.31 -10.33 -4.68
N MET A 56 -17.70 -10.20 -5.95
CA MET A 56 -18.95 -10.77 -6.46
C MET A 56 -18.96 -12.30 -6.46
N GLN A 57 -17.79 -12.92 -6.61
CA GLN A 57 -17.65 -14.37 -6.56
C GLN A 57 -17.60 -14.93 -5.13
N GLN A 58 -17.66 -14.05 -4.10
CA GLN A 58 -17.50 -14.40 -2.69
C GLN A 58 -16.16 -15.11 -2.40
N GLU A 59 -15.12 -14.76 -3.15
CA GLU A 59 -13.79 -15.38 -3.06
C GLU A 59 -12.80 -14.60 -2.18
N THR A 60 -13.28 -13.62 -1.41
CA THR A 60 -12.41 -12.76 -0.59
C THR A 60 -11.47 -13.56 0.32
N ASN A 61 -12.00 -14.60 0.97
CA ASN A 61 -11.22 -15.48 1.86
C ASN A 61 -10.24 -16.40 1.10
N LYS A 62 -10.45 -16.61 -0.20
CA LYS A 62 -9.50 -17.33 -1.07
C LYS A 62 -8.32 -16.43 -1.44
N HIS A 63 -8.56 -15.12 -1.56
CA HIS A 63 -7.52 -14.20 -2.01
C HIS A 63 -6.64 -13.67 -0.88
N ILE A 64 -7.22 -13.40 0.28
CA ILE A 64 -6.51 -12.98 1.49
C ILE A 64 -7.08 -13.78 2.66
N SER A 65 -6.24 -14.57 3.31
CA SER A 65 -6.64 -15.33 4.50
C SER A 65 -5.93 -14.80 5.73
N PHE A 66 -6.71 -14.22 6.64
CA PHE A 66 -6.24 -13.87 7.97
C PHE A 66 -6.45 -15.00 8.98
N GLU A 67 -6.81 -16.21 8.51
CA GLU A 67 -6.90 -17.36 9.40
C GLU A 67 -5.52 -17.59 10.02
N ASN A 68 -5.44 -17.35 11.34
CA ASN A 68 -4.25 -17.56 12.13
C ASN A 68 -3.81 -19.02 11.99
N TYR A 69 -2.85 -19.28 11.12
CA TYR A 69 -2.09 -20.51 11.22
C TYR A 69 -1.25 -20.46 12.50
N SER A 70 -1.05 -21.63 13.11
CA SER A 70 -0.23 -21.75 14.31
C SER A 70 1.15 -21.13 14.07
N GLY A 71 1.54 -20.15 14.89
CA GLY A 71 2.81 -19.44 14.76
C GLY A 71 2.79 -18.22 13.82
N PHE A 72 1.63 -17.71 13.39
CA PHE A 72 1.55 -16.42 12.73
C PHE A 72 2.23 -15.33 13.59
N GLN A 73 3.15 -14.58 12.99
CA GLN A 73 3.81 -13.43 13.59
C GLN A 73 3.64 -12.26 12.62
N TYR A 74 3.10 -11.15 13.10
CA TYR A 74 3.18 -9.90 12.36
C TYR A 74 4.65 -9.53 12.18
N GLU A 75 4.98 -8.94 11.03
CA GLU A 75 6.26 -8.27 10.87
C GLU A 75 6.45 -7.27 12.01
N MET A 76 7.67 -7.21 12.56
CA MET A 76 7.99 -6.31 13.66
C MET A 76 7.65 -4.88 13.26
N TYR A 77 6.86 -4.20 14.08
CA TYR A 77 6.62 -2.77 13.89
C TYR A 77 7.95 -2.01 14.04
N VAL A 78 8.34 -1.26 13.00
CA VAL A 78 9.57 -0.46 12.97
C VAL A 78 9.18 1.03 12.89
N PRO A 79 9.12 1.76 14.03
CA PRO A 79 8.70 3.15 14.09
C PRO A 79 9.50 4.08 13.15
N GLU A 80 10.76 3.73 12.89
CA GLU A 80 11.67 4.52 12.06
C GLU A 80 11.29 4.51 10.56
N LEU A 81 10.39 3.60 10.15
CA LEU A 81 9.86 3.52 8.78
C LEU A 81 8.56 4.30 8.61
N GLU A 82 7.96 4.84 9.67
CA GLU A 82 6.78 5.67 9.54
C GLU A 82 7.12 6.99 8.84
N VAL A 83 6.33 7.32 7.82
CA VAL A 83 6.38 8.64 7.21
C VAL A 83 5.79 9.63 8.21
N LYS A 84 6.66 10.30 8.97
CA LYS A 84 6.26 11.49 9.72
C LYS A 84 5.76 12.50 8.69
N SER A 85 4.47 12.82 8.75
CA SER A 85 3.91 13.92 7.98
C SER A 85 4.72 15.17 8.31
N THR A 86 5.56 15.62 7.36
CA THR A 86 6.14 16.95 7.44
C THR A 86 4.99 17.92 7.37
N THR A 87 4.60 18.47 8.52
CA THR A 87 3.83 19.70 8.58
C THR A 87 4.54 20.72 7.69
N PHE A 88 3.85 21.15 6.63
CA PHE A 88 4.32 22.26 5.82
C PHE A 88 4.49 23.48 6.73
N PRO A 89 5.70 24.06 6.85
CA PRO A 89 5.89 25.28 7.62
C PRO A 89 5.45 26.44 6.72
N GLY A 90 4.19 26.87 6.83
CA GLY A 90 3.69 27.96 6.00
C GLY A 90 2.18 28.22 6.11
N GLY A 91 1.69 28.50 7.32
CA GLY A 91 0.34 29.01 7.55
C GLY A 91 0.37 29.95 8.74
N ASN A 92 0.67 31.22 8.47
CA ASN A 92 0.84 32.29 9.43
C ASN A 92 -0.40 32.43 10.34
N ASN A 93 -0.20 32.43 11.66
CA ASN A 93 -1.19 32.87 12.63
C ASN A 93 -1.46 34.36 12.42
N GLY A 94 -2.60 34.67 11.81
CA GLY A 94 -3.19 36.01 11.78
C GLY A 94 -4.41 36.04 12.70
N SER A 95 -4.24 36.65 13.87
CA SER A 95 -5.29 37.05 14.80
C SER A 95 -6.50 37.65 14.08
N ASN A 96 -7.70 37.27 14.49
CA ASN A 96 -8.82 38.21 14.62
C ASN A 96 -9.83 37.66 15.64
N ASN A 97 -9.86 38.30 16.81
CA ASN A 97 -11.01 38.30 17.70
C ASN A 97 -12.22 38.87 16.94
N ALA A 98 -13.38 38.23 17.09
CA ALA A 98 -14.68 38.87 16.85
C ALA A 98 -15.64 38.45 17.98
N PRO A 99 -16.31 39.41 18.66
CA PRO A 99 -17.29 39.11 19.70
C PRO A 99 -18.70 38.95 19.12
N GLY A 100 -19.51 38.10 19.76
CA GLY A 100 -20.97 38.14 19.75
C GLY A 100 -21.67 37.32 18.67
N VAL A 101 -22.39 36.26 19.08
CA VAL A 101 -23.86 36.29 19.29
C VAL A 101 -24.18 35.42 20.51
#